data_AF-A0A9W4SJU6-F1
#
_entry.id   AF-A0A9W4SJU6-F1
#
_cell.length_a   1.000
_cell.length_b   1.000
_cell.length_c   1.000
_cell.angle_alpha   90.00
_cell.angle_beta   90.00
_cell.angle_gamma   90.00
#
_symmetry.space_group_name_H-M   'P 1'
#
loop_
_entity.id
_entity.type
_entity.pdbx_description
1 polymer ?
#
loop_
_entity_poly.entity_id
_entity_poly.type
_entity_poly.pdbx_seq_one_letter_code
_entity_poly.pdbx_strand_id
1 'polypeptide(L)'
;MENKNQNNELSIFAEILPNVKSMTVNVGLPNKKDESSYKFGIYPLKLIFESQPPPNKATLPIKIEVPLVQTIETSEQPIVTNSEESIDIKLKLRTFVRKRPAKRDISTSETYQSPFSSTEISSLKNILCGMCKERCIKENTLNKILDMPSEHWLELIDCWMCHQENYKHAIIGDIVAKENVGLVGNTYFLMHPNNVRENVLRVDVEESQEIDIIMDLKKANIMKLDNLVDTTSPKLNHAHLFQHWAKGMSKKWISMNCSRCLASIGEGLYCKSNEELILLAVRFSKYMTLIELGGSEDVNVKESIIRKYKFTAFFAGDFLEAAKAHATYRFIIKGKRFRRPYILIWLFGWDSKIMMNALEGSKPFRPFSKNVEEDCSIIESNLKICDVMKILYVDCTTIEQDVTSTRLMEQWQKDKTVEHFIYQDDICLELLLLLRKSTSCLPFSKRHMNDFLVGFMDMNG
;
A
#
# COMPACT_ATOMS: atom_id res chain seq x y z
N MET A 1 -33.44 -10.31 22.36
CA MET A 1 -32.77 -10.11 23.66
C MET A 1 -31.28 -9.99 23.37
N GLU A 2 -30.84 -8.76 23.14
CA GLU A 2 -29.43 -8.45 22.86
C GLU A 2 -28.62 -8.57 24.15
N ASN A 3 -27.53 -9.34 24.09
CA ASN A 3 -26.55 -9.45 25.16
C ASN A 3 -25.91 -8.07 25.43
N LYS A 4 -26.42 -7.36 26.44
CA LYS A 4 -25.77 -6.18 27.04
C LYS A 4 -24.57 -6.58 27.91
N ASN A 5 -23.58 -7.25 27.32
CA ASN A 5 -22.22 -7.24 27.85
C ASN A 5 -21.43 -6.22 27.03
N GLN A 6 -21.72 -4.93 27.23
CA GLN A 6 -20.81 -3.88 26.78
C GLN A 6 -19.59 -3.91 27.71
N ASN A 7 -18.48 -4.45 27.20
CA ASN A 7 -17.19 -4.49 27.89
C ASN A 7 -16.84 -3.10 28.42
N ASN A 8 -16.71 -3.00 29.74
CA ASN A 8 -16.29 -1.82 30.48
C ASN A 8 -14.75 -1.65 30.38
N GLU A 9 -14.18 -1.85 29.20
CA GLU A 9 -12.74 -1.79 28.94
C GLU A 9 -12.35 -0.42 28.39
N LEU A 10 -11.27 0.18 28.89
CA LEU A 10 -10.75 1.43 28.34
C LEU A 10 -10.06 1.15 27.00
N SER A 11 -10.30 2.00 26.01
CA SER A 11 -9.52 1.98 24.77
C SER A 11 -8.20 2.71 25.00
N ILE A 12 -7.12 2.17 24.47
CA ILE A 12 -5.78 2.74 24.50
C ILE A 12 -5.25 2.80 23.09
N PHE A 13 -4.70 3.96 22.76
CA PHE A 13 -3.89 4.16 21.58
C PHE A 13 -2.58 4.83 22.00
N ALA A 14 -1.45 4.22 21.65
CA ALA A 14 -0.14 4.82 21.85
C ALA A 14 0.60 4.98 20.53
N GLU A 15 1.17 6.16 20.32
CA GLU A 15 2.02 6.48 19.18
C GLU A 15 3.42 6.84 19.68
N ILE A 16 4.42 6.20 19.09
CA ILE A 16 5.83 6.45 19.33
C ILE A 16 6.42 7.04 18.06
N LEU A 17 7.09 8.17 18.20
CA LEU A 17 7.85 8.84 17.16
C LEU A 17 9.35 8.72 17.50
N PRO A 18 10.06 7.74 16.93
CA PRO A 18 11.45 7.46 17.30
C PRO A 18 12.38 8.65 17.06
N ASN A 19 12.24 9.33 15.92
CA ASN A 19 13.09 10.45 15.52
C ASN A 19 12.94 11.68 16.42
N VAL A 20 11.71 11.95 16.89
CA VAL A 20 11.42 13.06 17.81
C VAL A 20 11.58 12.64 19.27
N LYS A 21 11.87 11.35 19.52
CA LYS A 21 11.99 10.74 20.85
C LYS A 21 10.79 11.08 21.73
N SER A 22 9.58 10.91 21.19
CA SER A 22 8.34 11.18 21.93
C SER A 22 7.38 10.01 21.85
N MET A 23 6.63 9.81 22.93
CA MET A 23 5.51 8.87 22.97
C MET A 23 4.26 9.63 23.43
N THR A 24 3.16 9.42 22.73
CA THR A 24 1.84 9.93 23.12
C THR A 24 0.95 8.74 23.40
N VAL A 25 0.24 8.76 24.53
CA VAL A 25 -0.73 7.73 24.92
C VAL A 25 -2.07 8.40 25.13
N ASN A 26 -3.07 7.96 24.38
CA ASN A 26 -4.46 8.33 24.56
C ASN A 26 -5.20 7.17 25.21
N VAL A 27 -5.95 7.46 26.27
CA VAL A 27 -6.84 6.52 26.94
C VAL A 27 -8.27 7.02 26.83
N GLY A 28 -9.12 6.31 26.09
CA GLY A 28 -10.54 6.60 25.95
C GLY A 28 -11.31 6.17 27.20
N LEU A 29 -12.20 7.05 27.67
CA LEU A 29 -13.00 6.86 28.88
C LEU A 29 -14.39 6.32 28.52
N PRO A 30 -14.87 5.22 29.11
CA PRO A 30 -16.13 4.57 28.71
C PRO A 30 -17.40 5.37 29.05
N ASN A 31 -17.36 6.30 30.01
CA ASN A 31 -18.53 7.09 30.42
C ASN A 31 -18.17 8.50 30.94
N LYS A 32 -18.91 9.52 30.48
CA LYS A 32 -18.80 10.92 30.95
C LYS A 32 -19.19 11.15 32.43
N LYS A 33 -19.67 10.12 33.14
CA LYS A 33 -20.31 10.22 34.47
C LYS A 33 -19.55 9.56 35.62
N ASP A 34 -18.40 8.94 35.35
CA ASP A 34 -17.61 8.36 36.42
C ASP A 34 -16.63 9.40 36.96
N GLU A 35 -16.93 9.93 38.14
CA GLU A 35 -16.03 10.75 38.99
C GLU A 35 -14.76 9.98 39.45
N SER A 36 -14.37 8.94 38.73
CA SER A 36 -13.17 8.16 39.03
C SER A 36 -11.95 8.99 38.68
N SER A 37 -11.01 9.12 39.60
CA SER A 37 -9.69 9.65 39.27
C SER A 37 -8.86 8.55 38.60
N TYR A 38 -7.97 8.90 37.70
CA TYR A 38 -7.12 7.93 37.01
C TYR A 38 -5.67 8.15 37.40
N LYS A 39 -4.96 7.07 37.71
CA LYS A 39 -3.52 7.10 37.97
C LYS A 39 -2.77 6.51 36.80
N PHE A 40 -1.71 7.22 36.40
CA PHE A 40 -0.76 6.79 35.39
C PHE A 40 0.59 6.50 36.04
N GLY A 41 1.11 5.29 35.81
CA GLY A 41 2.42 4.87 36.28
C GLY A 41 3.33 4.45 35.12
N ILE A 42 4.56 4.98 35.12
CA ILE A 42 5.62 4.59 34.19
C ILE A 42 6.53 3.59 34.89
N TYR A 43 6.67 2.40 34.31
CA TYR A 43 7.56 1.35 34.81
C TYR A 43 8.54 0.90 33.72
N PRO A 44 9.65 0.24 34.08
CA PRO A 44 10.71 -0.07 33.13
C PRO A 44 10.33 -0.93 31.93
N LEU A 45 9.20 -1.63 31.91
CA LEU A 45 8.74 -2.44 30.76
C LEU A 45 7.22 -2.38 30.57
N LYS A 46 6.55 -1.44 31.23
CA LYS A 46 5.10 -1.30 31.12
C LYS A 46 4.62 0.08 31.51
N LEU A 47 3.52 0.50 30.92
CA LEU A 47 2.71 1.60 31.43
C LEU A 47 1.49 1.01 32.12
N ILE A 48 1.14 1.54 33.29
CA ILE A 48 -0.05 1.14 34.03
C ILE A 48 -1.00 2.31 34.10
N PHE A 49 -2.24 2.06 33.69
CA PHE A 49 -3.37 2.93 33.90
C PHE A 49 -4.34 2.26 34.85
N GLU A 50 -4.72 2.94 35.93
CA GLU A 50 -5.62 2.39 36.94
C GLU A 50 -6.68 3.43 37.30
N SER A 51 -7.96 3.03 37.19
CA SER A 51 -9.06 3.85 37.69
C SER A 51 -9.17 3.72 39.21
N GLN A 52 -9.40 4.85 39.87
CA GLN A 52 -9.66 4.94 41.30
C GLN A 52 -11.12 5.35 41.49
N PRO A 53 -12.03 4.37 41.65
CA PRO A 53 -13.43 4.68 41.89
C PRO A 53 -13.59 5.42 43.23
N PRO A 54 -14.58 6.33 43.35
CA PRO A 54 -14.83 7.01 44.60
C PRO A 54 -15.18 5.98 45.70
N PRO A 55 -14.79 6.23 46.96
CA PRO A 55 -14.92 5.27 48.06
C PRO A 55 -16.36 4.80 48.33
N ASN A 56 -17.35 5.55 47.84
CA ASN A 56 -18.77 5.28 48.01
C ASN A 56 -19.39 4.42 46.88
N LYS A 57 -18.65 4.05 45.83
CA LYS A 57 -19.10 3.14 44.77
C LYS A 57 -18.26 1.86 44.82
N ALA A 58 -18.91 0.72 45.03
CA ALA A 58 -18.29 -0.60 45.01
C ALA A 58 -18.05 -1.11 43.57
N THR A 59 -17.32 -0.35 42.77
CA THR A 59 -16.85 -0.77 41.44
C THR A 59 -15.40 -1.26 41.54
N LEU A 60 -15.08 -2.35 40.83
CA LEU A 60 -13.69 -2.82 40.73
C LEU A 60 -12.86 -1.79 39.93
N PRO A 61 -11.62 -1.50 40.35
CA PRO A 61 -10.72 -0.62 39.59
C PRO A 61 -10.41 -1.26 38.24
N ILE A 62 -10.55 -0.49 37.17
CA ILE A 62 -10.16 -0.89 35.82
C ILE A 62 -8.67 -0.63 35.72
N LYS A 63 -7.90 -1.70 35.48
CA LYS A 63 -6.45 -1.62 35.30
C LYS A 63 -6.08 -2.09 33.91
N ILE A 64 -5.31 -1.29 33.17
CA ILE A 64 -4.72 -1.69 31.90
C ILE A 64 -3.21 -1.58 31.99
N GLU A 65 -2.54 -2.65 31.56
CA GLU A 65 -1.10 -2.70 31.42
C GLU A 65 -0.73 -2.66 29.94
N VAL A 66 -0.01 -1.62 29.53
CA VAL A 66 0.55 -1.53 28.17
C VAL A 66 1.98 -2.06 28.24
N PRO A 67 2.26 -3.25 27.68
CA PRO A 67 3.61 -3.79 27.69
C PRO A 67 4.53 -2.96 26.80
N LEU A 68 5.78 -2.80 27.24
CA LEU A 68 6.82 -2.13 26.47
C LEU A 68 7.92 -3.14 26.17
N VAL A 69 8.36 -3.15 24.91
CA VAL A 69 9.46 -4.02 24.47
C VAL A 69 10.82 -3.55 25.03
N GLN A 70 10.90 -2.30 25.49
CA GLN A 70 12.14 -1.68 25.94
C GLN A 70 11.89 -0.74 27.12
N THR A 71 12.93 -0.50 27.91
CA THR A 71 12.86 0.45 29.02
C THR A 71 12.75 1.88 28.55
N ILE A 72 11.72 2.56 29.04
CA ILE A 72 11.48 3.97 28.80
C ILE A 72 12.11 4.77 29.93
N GLU A 73 13.07 5.60 29.57
CA GLU A 73 13.57 6.68 30.43
C GLU A 73 13.00 8.00 29.91
N THR A 74 12.26 8.71 30.75
CA THR A 74 11.71 10.02 30.38
C THR A 74 12.68 11.13 30.75
N SER A 75 12.76 12.17 29.92
CA SER A 75 13.62 13.33 30.20
C SER A 75 13.02 14.31 31.18
N GLU A 76 11.70 14.37 31.16
CA GLU A 76 10.84 15.34 31.84
C GLU A 76 9.64 14.60 32.44
N GLN A 77 8.87 15.31 33.28
CA GLN A 77 7.60 14.79 33.78
C GLN A 77 6.59 14.64 32.64
N PRO A 78 5.71 13.62 32.69
CA PRO A 78 4.65 13.44 31.71
C PRO A 78 3.72 14.66 31.69
N ILE A 79 3.37 15.14 30.49
CA ILE A 79 2.31 16.14 30.34
C ILE A 79 1.01 15.38 30.20
N VAL A 80 0.07 15.61 31.11
CA VAL A 80 -1.25 14.96 31.13
C VAL A 80 -2.30 16.02 30.83
N THR A 81 -3.10 15.77 29.80
CA THR A 81 -4.23 16.60 29.38
C THR A 81 -5.51 15.78 29.43
N ASN A 82 -6.47 16.24 30.22
CA ASN A 82 -7.75 15.57 30.40
C ASN A 82 -8.81 16.22 29.51
N SER A 83 -9.60 15.39 28.82
CA SER A 83 -10.81 15.77 28.11
C SER A 83 -12.00 14.98 28.67
N GLU A 84 -13.24 15.34 28.28
CA GLU A 84 -14.44 14.61 28.73
C GLU A 84 -14.44 13.12 28.33
N GLU A 85 -13.77 12.79 27.22
CA GLU A 85 -13.87 11.48 26.57
C GLU A 85 -12.52 10.72 26.56
N SER A 86 -11.42 11.40 26.88
CA SER A 86 -10.09 10.77 26.87
C SER A 86 -9.07 11.48 27.76
N ILE A 87 -8.04 10.74 28.16
CA ILE A 87 -6.84 11.25 28.83
C ILE A 87 -5.68 11.11 27.84
N ASP A 88 -5.04 12.23 27.53
CA ASP A 88 -3.87 12.31 26.68
C ASP A 88 -2.61 12.49 27.54
N ILE A 89 -1.62 11.62 27.34
CA ILE A 89 -0.35 11.65 28.05
C ILE A 89 0.79 11.76 27.04
N LYS A 90 1.59 12.81 27.17
CA LYS A 90 2.78 13.03 26.35
C LYS A 90 4.05 12.80 27.17
N LEU A 91 4.89 11.91 26.67
CA LEU A 91 6.18 11.52 27.24
C LEU A 91 7.31 11.96 26.30
N LYS A 92 8.31 12.65 26.85
CA LYS A 92 9.58 12.92 26.16
C LYS A 92 10.60 11.88 26.59
N LEU A 93 11.14 11.14 25.63
CA LEU A 93 12.01 9.99 25.83
C LEU A 93 13.49 10.44 25.77
N ARG A 94 14.34 10.01 26.71
CA ARG A 94 15.79 10.29 26.68
C ARG A 94 16.49 9.47 25.60
N THR A 95 16.25 8.16 25.63
CA THR A 95 16.83 7.16 24.71
C THR A 95 15.94 5.91 24.70
N PHE A 96 15.65 5.36 23.52
CA PHE A 96 15.23 3.96 23.41
C PHE A 96 16.49 3.11 23.64
N VAL A 97 16.67 2.60 24.86
CA VAL A 97 17.84 1.75 25.18
C VAL A 97 17.62 0.37 24.56
N ARG A 98 18.17 0.15 23.36
CA ARG A 98 18.32 -1.19 22.77
C ARG A 98 19.22 -2.03 23.68
N LYS A 99 18.68 -2.89 24.55
CA LYS A 99 19.49 -3.92 25.20
C LYS A 99 19.71 -5.10 24.24
N ARG A 100 20.87 -5.04 23.58
CA ARG A 100 21.56 -6.02 22.71
C ARG A 100 21.11 -6.15 21.25
N PRO A 101 22.08 -6.25 20.31
CA PRO A 101 21.81 -6.49 18.90
C PRO A 101 21.52 -7.98 18.68
N ALA A 102 20.46 -8.29 17.94
CA ALA A 102 20.48 -9.52 17.15
C ALA A 102 21.67 -9.41 16.17
N LYS A 103 22.34 -10.53 15.91
CA LYS A 103 23.60 -10.65 15.16
C LYS A 103 23.72 -9.65 13.99
N ARG A 104 24.93 -9.12 13.84
CA ARG A 104 25.44 -8.28 12.74
C ARG A 104 24.71 -8.54 11.41
N ASP A 105 23.91 -7.56 11.00
CA ASP A 105 23.86 -7.14 9.60
C ASP A 105 24.35 -5.69 9.52
N ILE A 106 25.21 -5.51 8.53
CA ILE A 106 26.13 -4.39 8.33
C ILE A 106 25.36 -3.22 7.69
N SER A 107 25.48 -2.04 8.30
CA SER A 107 25.24 -0.71 7.69
C SER A 107 24.04 -0.55 6.74
N THR A 108 22.82 -0.58 7.26
CA THR A 108 21.65 0.09 6.66
C THR A 108 20.72 0.53 7.79
N SER A 109 20.99 1.67 8.42
CA SER A 109 19.87 2.39 9.02
C SER A 109 18.98 2.87 7.87
N GLU A 110 17.66 2.82 8.03
CA GLU A 110 16.67 3.68 7.33
C GLU A 110 16.01 3.23 6.00
N THR A 111 16.33 2.08 5.40
CA THR A 111 15.67 1.69 4.12
C THR A 111 14.71 0.52 4.26
N TYR A 112 13.40 0.82 4.15
CA TYR A 112 12.37 -0.13 3.76
C TYR A 112 12.86 -1.04 2.63
N GLN A 113 12.68 -2.36 2.79
CA GLN A 113 13.01 -3.35 1.76
C GLN A 113 11.75 -3.73 0.99
N SER A 114 11.83 -3.64 -0.33
CA SER A 114 10.73 -3.97 -1.23
C SER A 114 10.33 -5.45 -1.09
N PRO A 115 9.03 -5.80 -1.15
CA PRO A 115 8.61 -7.17 -0.90
C PRO A 115 9.05 -8.09 -2.04
N PHE A 116 9.72 -9.19 -1.69
CA PHE A 116 10.46 -10.07 -2.60
C PHE A 116 11.63 -9.40 -3.32
N SER A 117 12.84 -9.81 -2.96
CA SER A 117 14.07 -9.56 -3.72
C SER A 117 14.45 -10.79 -4.56
N SER A 118 15.31 -10.59 -5.55
CA SER A 118 15.84 -11.69 -6.38
C SER A 118 16.54 -12.79 -5.55
N THR A 119 17.13 -12.45 -4.41
CA THR A 119 17.78 -13.41 -3.51
C THR A 119 16.74 -14.24 -2.75
N GLU A 120 15.67 -13.62 -2.27
CA GLU A 120 14.57 -14.29 -1.54
C GLU A 120 13.81 -15.28 -2.42
N ILE A 121 13.67 -14.99 -3.71
CA ILE A 121 12.95 -15.82 -4.67
C ILE A 121 13.87 -16.57 -5.62
N SER A 122 15.15 -16.76 -5.26
CA SER A 122 16.11 -17.52 -6.06
C SER A 122 15.66 -18.97 -6.37
N SER A 123 14.82 -19.56 -5.50
CA SER A 123 14.20 -20.88 -5.66
C SER A 123 12.75 -20.84 -6.18
N LEU A 124 12.38 -19.77 -6.90
CA LEU A 124 11.05 -19.62 -7.51
C LEU A 124 10.73 -20.82 -8.42
N LYS A 125 9.64 -21.52 -8.08
CA LYS A 125 9.05 -22.58 -8.90
C LYS A 125 7.91 -22.04 -9.77
N ASN A 126 7.06 -21.17 -9.20
CA ASN A 126 5.93 -20.62 -9.94
C ASN A 126 5.45 -19.27 -9.41
N ILE A 127 4.81 -18.51 -10.29
CA ILE A 127 3.96 -17.37 -9.95
C ILE A 127 2.52 -17.83 -10.08
N LEU A 128 1.75 -17.74 -9.01
CA LEU A 128 0.37 -18.20 -8.97
C LEU A 128 -0.59 -17.01 -9.00
N CYS A 129 -1.75 -17.19 -9.61
CA CYS A 129 -2.87 -16.26 -9.45
C CYS A 129 -3.25 -16.10 -7.97
N GLY A 130 -3.36 -14.87 -7.47
CA GLY A 130 -3.76 -14.57 -6.09
C GLY A 130 -5.13 -15.13 -5.70
N MET A 131 -6.03 -15.27 -6.68
CA MET A 131 -7.41 -15.69 -6.45
C MET A 131 -7.62 -17.20 -6.60
N CYS A 132 -7.25 -17.79 -7.75
CA CYS A 132 -7.52 -19.20 -8.03
C CYS A 132 -6.28 -20.11 -7.93
N LYS A 133 -5.11 -19.56 -7.63
CA LYS A 133 -3.81 -20.26 -7.54
C LYS A 133 -3.36 -20.95 -8.84
N GLU A 134 -3.93 -20.58 -9.98
CA GLU A 134 -3.47 -21.06 -11.28
C GLU A 134 -2.00 -20.71 -11.51
N ARG A 135 -1.21 -21.68 -11.96
CA ARG A 135 0.23 -21.49 -12.25
C ARG A 135 0.40 -20.67 -13.52
N CYS A 136 1.12 -19.56 -13.46
CA CYS A 136 1.28 -18.64 -14.58
C CYS A 136 2.55 -18.87 -15.40
N ILE A 137 3.62 -19.42 -14.82
CA ILE A 137 4.88 -19.65 -15.53
C ILE A 137 5.10 -21.12 -15.86
N LYS A 138 5.84 -21.39 -16.94
CA LYS A 138 6.25 -22.74 -17.36
C LYS A 138 7.29 -23.26 -16.36
N GLU A 139 7.14 -24.52 -15.97
CA GLU A 139 8.03 -25.16 -14.98
C GLU A 139 9.47 -25.23 -15.48
N ASN A 140 10.44 -25.02 -14.59
CA ASN A 140 11.88 -25.11 -14.86
C ASN A 140 12.38 -24.26 -16.04
N THR A 141 11.70 -23.15 -16.35
CA THR A 141 12.12 -22.28 -17.45
C THR A 141 13.04 -21.14 -17.02
N LEU A 142 13.05 -20.75 -15.75
CA LEU A 142 13.89 -19.65 -15.28
C LEU A 142 15.27 -20.16 -14.86
N ASN A 143 16.31 -19.70 -15.55
CA ASN A 143 17.71 -19.97 -15.23
C ASN A 143 18.27 -18.95 -14.23
N LYS A 144 17.75 -17.72 -14.25
CA LYS A 144 18.24 -16.61 -13.43
C LYS A 144 17.11 -15.67 -13.05
N ILE A 145 17.16 -15.17 -11.83
CA ILE A 145 16.27 -14.10 -11.34
C ILE A 145 17.16 -12.95 -10.89
N LEU A 146 16.82 -11.74 -11.31
CA LEU A 146 17.60 -10.53 -11.06
C LEU A 146 16.67 -9.41 -10.62
N ASP A 147 17.16 -8.55 -9.73
CA ASP A 147 16.45 -7.31 -9.43
C ASP A 147 16.55 -6.34 -10.61
N MET A 148 15.48 -5.58 -10.83
CA MET A 148 15.48 -4.46 -11.76
C MET A 148 16.47 -3.39 -11.27
N PRO A 149 17.22 -2.74 -12.18
CA PRO A 149 18.21 -1.73 -11.77
C PRO A 149 17.57 -0.50 -11.13
N SER A 150 16.40 -0.08 -11.63
CA SER A 150 15.56 0.99 -11.07
C SER A 150 14.18 0.95 -11.72
N GLU A 151 13.14 1.36 -10.99
CA GLU A 151 11.81 1.62 -11.55
C GLU A 151 11.79 2.82 -12.50
N HIS A 152 12.66 3.81 -12.26
CA HIS A 152 12.79 5.04 -13.05
C HIS A 152 13.94 4.96 -14.06
N TRP A 153 14.27 3.76 -14.54
CA TRP A 153 15.40 3.52 -15.46
C TRP A 153 15.41 4.46 -16.66
N LEU A 154 14.25 4.73 -17.26
CA LEU A 154 14.14 5.64 -18.41
C LEU A 154 14.51 7.08 -18.02
N GLU A 155 14.02 7.57 -16.88
CA GLU A 155 14.36 8.91 -16.36
C GLU A 155 15.85 9.02 -16.05
N LEU A 156 16.42 7.97 -15.45
CA LEU A 156 17.85 7.90 -15.15
C LEU A 156 18.70 7.93 -16.41
N ILE A 157 18.31 7.18 -17.45
CA ILE A 157 18.97 7.24 -18.76
C ILE A 157 18.90 8.65 -19.33
N ASP A 158 17.71 9.26 -19.33
CA ASP A 158 17.50 10.60 -19.90
C ASP A 158 18.36 11.66 -19.18
N CYS A 159 18.54 11.53 -17.88
CA CYS A 159 19.43 12.39 -17.10
C CYS A 159 20.93 12.11 -17.32
N TRP A 160 21.31 10.87 -17.63
CA TRP A 160 22.73 10.47 -17.77
C TRP A 160 23.25 10.64 -19.20
N MET A 161 22.40 10.55 -20.20
CA MET A 161 22.79 10.62 -21.60
C MET A 161 22.83 12.05 -22.11
N CYS A 162 23.94 12.76 -21.90
CA CYS A 162 24.14 14.09 -22.47
C CYS A 162 24.26 14.08 -24.02
N HIS A 163 24.70 12.96 -24.62
CA HIS A 163 24.77 12.75 -26.08
C HIS A 163 24.45 11.30 -26.45
N GLN A 164 23.35 11.07 -27.18
CA GLN A 164 22.84 9.73 -27.52
C GLN A 164 23.82 8.90 -28.37
N GLU A 165 24.63 9.55 -29.21
CA GLU A 165 25.54 8.90 -30.15
C GLU A 165 26.69 8.13 -29.47
N ASN A 166 27.00 8.48 -28.22
CA ASN A 166 28.07 7.85 -27.43
C ASN A 166 27.62 6.56 -26.73
N TYR A 167 26.31 6.28 -26.69
CA TYR A 167 25.73 5.16 -25.94
C TYR A 167 24.91 4.23 -26.84
N LYS A 168 25.48 3.83 -27.99
CA LYS A 168 24.82 2.93 -28.96
C LYS A 168 24.37 1.58 -28.38
N HIS A 169 24.90 1.18 -27.22
CA HIS A 169 24.56 -0.05 -26.52
C HIS A 169 23.56 0.13 -25.37
N ALA A 170 23.19 1.37 -25.02
CA ALA A 170 22.17 1.62 -24.02
C ALA A 170 20.80 1.24 -24.59
N ILE A 171 20.03 0.47 -23.82
CA ILE A 171 18.65 0.13 -24.18
C ILE A 171 17.80 1.38 -23.94
N ILE A 172 17.57 2.14 -25.00
CA ILE A 172 16.66 3.29 -25.02
C ILE A 172 15.24 2.73 -25.22
N GLY A 173 14.52 2.48 -24.13
CA GLY A 173 13.15 1.96 -24.15
C GLY A 173 12.81 1.07 -22.97
N ASP A 174 11.60 0.51 -22.96
CA ASP A 174 11.14 -0.42 -21.93
C ASP A 174 12.14 -1.57 -21.73
N ILE A 175 12.56 -1.80 -20.49
CA ILE A 175 13.30 -3.02 -20.14
C ILE A 175 12.35 -4.19 -20.34
N VAL A 176 12.78 -5.15 -21.17
CA VAL A 176 12.10 -6.43 -21.36
C VAL A 176 12.99 -7.55 -20.84
N ALA A 177 12.37 -8.50 -20.15
CA ALA A 177 13.07 -9.68 -19.68
C ALA A 177 13.50 -10.57 -20.87
N LYS A 178 14.69 -11.16 -20.80
CA LYS A 178 15.12 -12.18 -21.77
C LYS A 178 14.44 -13.51 -21.45
N GLU A 179 14.37 -14.38 -22.44
CA GLU A 179 13.98 -15.77 -22.21
C GLU A 179 14.79 -16.39 -21.07
N ASN A 180 14.08 -17.11 -20.21
CA ASN A 180 14.64 -17.85 -19.07
C ASN A 180 15.29 -16.95 -18.00
N VAL A 181 15.05 -15.63 -18.05
CA VAL A 181 15.47 -14.68 -17.03
C VAL A 181 14.24 -13.96 -16.49
N GLY A 182 14.03 -14.03 -15.18
CA GLY A 182 13.01 -13.23 -14.49
C GLY A 182 13.61 -11.95 -13.94
N LEU A 183 12.92 -10.83 -14.09
CA LEU A 183 13.30 -9.57 -13.46
C LEU A 183 12.32 -9.22 -12.34
N VAL A 184 12.83 -8.70 -11.23
CA VAL A 184 12.06 -8.36 -10.03
C VAL A 184 12.05 -6.84 -9.88
N GLY A 185 10.92 -6.21 -10.18
CA GLY A 185 10.68 -4.80 -9.86
C GLY A 185 10.19 -4.65 -8.43
N ASN A 186 9.80 -3.44 -8.02
CA ASN A 186 9.26 -3.16 -6.70
C ASN A 186 7.90 -3.82 -6.51
N THR A 187 6.97 -3.61 -7.45
CA THR A 187 5.58 -4.06 -7.36
C THR A 187 5.17 -5.09 -8.40
N TYR A 188 6.10 -5.51 -9.26
CA TYR A 188 5.85 -6.54 -10.28
C TYR A 188 7.03 -7.51 -10.47
N PHE A 189 6.73 -8.68 -11.02
CA PHE A 189 7.69 -9.55 -11.67
C PHE A 189 7.59 -9.41 -13.18
N LEU A 190 8.71 -9.16 -13.85
CA LEU A 190 8.77 -9.00 -15.30
C LEU A 190 9.34 -10.27 -15.94
N MET A 191 8.55 -10.85 -16.85
CA MET A 191 8.81 -12.13 -17.50
C MET A 191 8.75 -12.00 -19.02
N HIS A 192 9.55 -12.80 -19.72
CA HIS A 192 9.42 -12.97 -21.16
C HIS A 192 8.17 -13.82 -21.48
N PRO A 193 7.43 -13.54 -22.57
CA PRO A 193 6.21 -14.28 -22.92
C PRO A 193 6.42 -15.78 -23.06
N ASN A 194 7.58 -16.21 -23.57
CA ASN A 194 7.90 -17.65 -23.70
C ASN A 194 8.04 -18.38 -22.37
N ASN A 195 8.25 -17.68 -21.25
CA ASN A 195 8.28 -18.26 -19.90
C ASN A 195 6.88 -18.35 -19.27
N VAL A 196 5.88 -17.73 -19.87
CA VAL A 196 4.49 -17.78 -19.40
C VAL A 196 3.76 -18.98 -20.00
N ARG A 197 2.91 -19.65 -19.21
CA ARG A 197 2.09 -20.76 -19.69
C ARG A 197 1.04 -20.26 -20.68
N GLU A 198 0.84 -21.03 -21.74
CA GLU A 198 -0.16 -20.74 -22.76
C GLU A 198 -1.57 -20.73 -22.17
N ASN A 199 -2.41 -19.83 -22.68
CA ASN A 199 -3.82 -19.71 -22.31
C ASN A 199 -4.09 -19.45 -20.81
N VAL A 200 -3.10 -19.01 -20.03
CA VAL A 200 -3.29 -18.63 -18.61
C VAL A 200 -3.68 -17.16 -18.44
N LEU A 201 -3.33 -16.33 -19.43
CA LEU A 201 -3.59 -14.89 -19.43
C LEU A 201 -4.57 -14.53 -20.54
N ARG A 202 -5.45 -13.57 -20.24
CA ARG A 202 -6.37 -12.96 -21.20
C ARG A 202 -6.28 -11.44 -21.07
N VAL A 203 -6.30 -10.74 -22.20
CA VAL A 203 -6.36 -9.28 -22.23
C VAL A 203 -7.71 -8.81 -21.66
N ASP A 204 -7.70 -7.71 -20.90
CA ASP A 204 -8.95 -7.11 -20.43
C ASP A 204 -9.83 -6.68 -21.62
N VAL A 205 -11.09 -7.12 -21.61
CA VAL A 205 -12.02 -6.98 -22.74
C VAL A 205 -12.35 -5.52 -23.01
N GLU A 206 -12.42 -4.69 -21.98
CA GLU A 206 -12.73 -3.27 -22.15
C GLU A 206 -11.58 -2.52 -22.84
N GLU A 207 -10.32 -2.80 -22.44
CA GLU A 207 -9.14 -2.27 -23.13
C GLU A 207 -8.97 -2.87 -24.54
N SER A 208 -9.42 -4.10 -24.78
CA SER A 208 -9.40 -4.76 -26.09
C SER A 208 -10.41 -4.16 -27.06
N GLN A 209 -11.65 -3.91 -26.63
CA GLN A 209 -12.70 -3.30 -27.46
C GLN A 209 -12.34 -1.87 -27.87
N GLU A 210 -11.68 -1.11 -26.99
CA GLU A 210 -11.14 0.22 -27.33
C GLU A 210 -10.07 0.14 -28.42
N ILE A 211 -9.23 -0.91 -28.42
CA ILE A 211 -8.21 -1.11 -29.45
C ILE A 211 -8.87 -1.40 -30.81
N ASP A 212 -9.87 -2.28 -30.84
CA ASP A 212 -10.59 -2.64 -32.06
C ASP A 212 -11.31 -1.42 -32.67
N ILE A 213 -11.98 -0.61 -31.84
CA ILE A 213 -12.62 0.65 -32.28
C ILE A 213 -11.59 1.63 -32.87
N ILE A 214 -10.42 1.77 -32.26
CA ILE A 214 -9.33 2.61 -32.79
C ILE A 214 -8.82 2.06 -34.13
N MET A 215 -8.75 0.73 -34.28
CA MET A 215 -8.33 0.07 -35.52
C MET A 215 -9.32 0.38 -36.66
N ASP A 216 -10.61 0.24 -36.39
CA ASP A 216 -11.68 0.50 -37.36
C ASP A 216 -11.75 1.97 -37.79
N LEU A 217 -11.57 2.91 -36.85
CA LEU A 217 -11.57 4.36 -37.14
C LEU A 217 -10.35 4.81 -37.97
N LYS A 218 -9.17 4.20 -37.77
CA LYS A 218 -7.99 4.44 -38.62
C LYS A 218 -8.22 3.87 -40.03
N LYS A 219 -8.81 2.69 -40.14
CA LYS A 219 -9.13 2.04 -41.42
C LYS A 219 -10.13 2.85 -42.26
N ALA A 220 -11.08 3.50 -41.59
CA ALA A 220 -12.05 4.38 -42.24
C ALA A 220 -11.46 5.74 -42.70
N ASN A 221 -10.18 6.02 -42.40
CA ASN A 221 -9.49 7.28 -42.74
C ASN A 221 -10.15 8.54 -42.14
N ILE A 222 -10.87 8.38 -41.02
CA ILE A 222 -11.72 9.43 -40.40
C ILE A 222 -10.91 10.38 -39.48
N MET A 223 -9.62 10.14 -39.22
CA MET A 223 -8.86 10.94 -38.26
C MET A 223 -8.43 12.34 -38.78
N LYS A 224 -9.26 13.36 -38.48
CA LYS A 224 -8.78 14.64 -37.95
C LYS A 224 -9.22 14.73 -36.48
N LEU A 225 -8.25 14.68 -35.57
CA LEU A 225 -8.44 14.40 -34.13
C LEU A 225 -9.06 15.56 -33.33
N ASP A 226 -9.34 16.70 -33.96
CA ASP A 226 -9.70 17.94 -33.25
C ASP A 226 -11.20 18.08 -32.93
N ASN A 227 -12.07 17.21 -33.47
CA ASN A 227 -13.52 17.39 -33.40
C ASN A 227 -14.27 16.46 -32.42
N LEU A 228 -13.58 15.62 -31.63
CA LEU A 228 -14.23 14.70 -30.68
C LEU A 228 -14.24 15.18 -29.22
N VAL A 229 -13.84 16.43 -28.97
CA VAL A 229 -13.86 17.03 -27.63
C VAL A 229 -15.20 17.75 -27.42
N ASP A 230 -16.26 16.99 -27.13
CA ASP A 230 -17.49 17.57 -26.57
C ASP A 230 -17.48 17.36 -25.04
N THR A 231 -17.21 18.44 -24.32
CA THR A 231 -16.99 18.49 -22.86
C THR A 231 -18.28 18.50 -22.03
N THR A 232 -19.42 18.07 -22.58
CA THR A 232 -20.72 18.30 -21.92
C THR A 232 -21.50 17.06 -21.50
N SER A 233 -20.95 15.85 -21.65
CA SER A 233 -21.61 14.62 -21.18
C SER A 233 -20.73 13.78 -20.23
N PRO A 234 -21.24 13.37 -19.05
CA PRO A 234 -20.46 12.61 -18.06
C PRO A 234 -20.24 11.14 -18.45
N LYS A 235 -20.58 10.73 -19.68
CA LYS A 235 -20.56 9.33 -20.13
C LYS A 235 -19.44 8.95 -21.10
N LEU A 236 -18.62 9.88 -21.61
CA LEU A 236 -17.47 9.48 -22.43
C LEU A 236 -16.29 10.45 -22.28
N ASN A 237 -15.58 10.38 -21.14
CA ASN A 237 -14.24 10.96 -21.03
C ASN A 237 -13.16 10.03 -21.64
N HIS A 238 -13.40 9.48 -22.84
CA HIS A 238 -12.43 8.62 -23.54
C HIS A 238 -11.40 9.41 -24.38
N ALA A 239 -11.53 10.75 -24.47
CA ALA A 239 -10.70 11.64 -25.28
C ALA A 239 -9.17 11.46 -25.09
N HIS A 240 -8.70 11.07 -23.91
CA HIS A 240 -7.27 10.90 -23.64
C HIS A 240 -6.68 9.54 -24.04
N LEU A 241 -7.50 8.48 -24.18
CA LEU A 241 -7.05 7.19 -24.69
C LEU A 241 -6.81 7.23 -26.22
N PHE A 242 -7.58 8.07 -26.93
CA PHE A 242 -7.35 8.40 -28.35
C PHE A 242 -5.97 9.02 -28.61
N GLN A 243 -5.36 9.68 -27.62
CA GLN A 243 -4.14 10.47 -27.80
C GLN A 243 -2.84 9.64 -27.85
N HIS A 244 -2.82 8.39 -27.38
CA HIS A 244 -1.56 7.64 -27.18
C HIS A 244 -1.16 6.72 -28.36
N TRP A 245 -2.09 6.01 -29.00
CA TRP A 245 -1.79 5.25 -30.24
C TRP A 245 -1.72 6.14 -31.49
N ALA A 246 -2.20 7.39 -31.37
CA ALA A 246 -2.18 8.39 -32.43
C ALA A 246 -0.84 9.14 -32.53
N LYS A 247 0.02 9.10 -31.49
CA LYS A 247 1.32 9.79 -31.44
C LYS A 247 2.51 8.97 -31.96
N GLY A 248 2.28 7.87 -32.69
CA GLY A 248 3.34 7.05 -33.27
C GLY A 248 4.03 6.05 -32.33
N MET A 249 3.49 5.82 -31.12
CA MET A 249 3.99 4.75 -30.23
C MET A 249 3.60 3.37 -30.79
N SER A 250 4.59 2.50 -31.00
CA SER A 250 4.39 1.14 -31.48
C SER A 250 4.11 0.12 -30.36
N LYS A 251 4.35 0.50 -29.10
CA LYS A 251 4.23 -0.38 -27.92
C LYS A 251 3.29 0.20 -26.85
N LYS A 252 2.57 -0.65 -26.12
CA LYS A 252 1.68 -0.26 -25.00
C LYS A 252 1.56 -1.37 -23.94
N TRP A 253 1.56 -0.98 -22.68
CA TRP A 253 1.13 -1.83 -21.56
C TRP A 253 -0.40 -1.91 -21.47
N ILE A 254 -0.93 -3.13 -21.42
CA ILE A 254 -2.37 -3.43 -21.42
C ILE A 254 -2.67 -4.37 -20.26
N SER A 255 -3.75 -4.12 -19.53
CA SER A 255 -4.15 -4.96 -18.39
C SER A 255 -4.44 -6.41 -18.81
N MET A 256 -4.02 -7.36 -17.97
CA MET A 256 -4.24 -8.80 -18.18
C MET A 256 -4.86 -9.46 -16.96
N ASN A 257 -5.78 -10.37 -17.26
CA ASN A 257 -6.58 -11.10 -16.30
C ASN A 257 -6.29 -12.60 -16.41
N CYS A 258 -6.50 -13.32 -15.31
CA CYS A 258 -6.45 -14.77 -15.26
C CYS A 258 -7.50 -15.35 -16.22
N SER A 259 -7.11 -16.24 -17.14
CA SER A 259 -8.09 -16.89 -18.02
C SER A 259 -9.09 -17.78 -17.26
N ARG A 260 -8.68 -18.31 -16.10
CA ARG A 260 -9.49 -19.23 -15.28
C ARG A 260 -10.52 -18.53 -14.38
N CYS A 261 -10.14 -17.43 -13.74
CA CYS A 261 -11.01 -16.75 -12.76
C CYS A 261 -11.28 -15.28 -13.05
N LEU A 262 -10.72 -14.74 -14.14
CA LEU A 262 -10.86 -13.36 -14.59
C LEU A 262 -10.32 -12.29 -13.64
N ALA A 263 -9.69 -12.68 -12.52
CA ALA A 263 -9.01 -11.74 -11.64
C ALA A 263 -7.84 -11.05 -12.35
N SER A 264 -7.65 -9.76 -12.07
CA SER A 264 -6.50 -9.02 -12.59
C SER A 264 -5.20 -9.60 -12.01
N ILE A 265 -4.22 -9.85 -12.87
CA ILE A 265 -2.93 -10.44 -12.50
C ILE A 265 -1.77 -9.50 -12.81
N GLY A 266 -1.92 -8.58 -13.77
CA GLY A 266 -0.87 -7.63 -14.14
C GLY A 266 -1.08 -7.05 -15.52
N GLU A 267 0.01 -6.88 -16.29
CA GLU A 267 0.01 -6.16 -17.57
C GLU A 267 0.91 -6.82 -18.61
N GLY A 268 0.52 -6.75 -19.88
CA GLY A 268 1.32 -7.20 -21.02
C GLY A 268 1.79 -6.01 -21.84
N LEU A 269 3.05 -6.00 -22.23
CA LEU A 269 3.58 -5.04 -23.19
C LEU A 269 3.33 -5.57 -24.60
N TYR A 270 2.47 -4.91 -25.36
CA TYR A 270 2.13 -5.30 -26.71
C TYR A 270 2.76 -4.35 -27.71
N CYS A 271 3.23 -4.88 -28.83
CA CYS A 271 3.63 -4.12 -30.00
C CYS A 271 2.66 -4.36 -31.14
N LYS A 272 2.31 -3.30 -31.89
CA LYS A 272 1.52 -3.44 -33.11
C LYS A 272 2.44 -3.72 -34.29
N SER A 273 2.24 -4.86 -34.96
CA SER A 273 2.89 -5.20 -36.22
C SER A 273 1.85 -5.81 -37.16
N ASN A 274 1.73 -5.28 -38.38
CA ASN A 274 0.81 -5.80 -39.41
C ASN A 274 -0.64 -6.07 -38.91
N GLU A 275 -1.18 -5.16 -38.10
CA GLU A 275 -2.52 -5.27 -37.48
C GLU A 275 -2.68 -6.34 -36.39
N GLU A 276 -1.64 -7.11 -36.10
CA GLU A 276 -1.61 -8.04 -34.98
C GLU A 276 -0.94 -7.42 -33.74
N LEU A 277 -1.44 -7.82 -32.57
CA LEU A 277 -0.84 -7.48 -31.27
C LEU A 277 0.15 -8.57 -30.88
N ILE A 278 1.44 -8.22 -30.90
CA ILE A 278 2.52 -9.12 -30.48
C ILE A 278 2.85 -8.81 -29.02
N LEU A 279 2.68 -9.79 -28.14
CA LEU A 279 3.09 -9.70 -26.74
C LEU A 279 4.61 -9.78 -26.65
N LEU A 280 5.24 -8.75 -26.05
CA LEU A 280 6.69 -8.62 -25.90
C LEU A 280 7.18 -8.89 -24.49
N ALA A 281 6.38 -8.58 -23.47
CA ALA A 281 6.75 -8.80 -22.06
C ALA A 281 5.50 -8.89 -21.18
N VAL A 282 5.64 -9.53 -20.02
CA VAL A 282 4.56 -9.68 -19.04
C VAL A 282 5.02 -9.18 -17.67
N ARG A 283 4.27 -8.27 -17.08
CA ARG A 283 4.36 -7.86 -15.68
C ARG A 283 3.29 -8.58 -14.88
N PHE A 284 3.71 -9.37 -13.90
CA PHE A 284 2.84 -9.93 -12.86
C PHE A 284 2.84 -9.00 -11.66
N SER A 285 1.71 -8.41 -11.30
CA SER A 285 1.59 -7.57 -10.11
C SER A 285 1.79 -8.42 -8.85
N LYS A 286 2.79 -8.07 -8.03
CA LYS A 286 3.13 -8.83 -6.82
C LYS A 286 1.98 -8.86 -5.82
N TYR A 287 1.26 -7.75 -5.67
CA TYR A 287 0.08 -7.64 -4.80
C TYR A 287 -1.14 -8.46 -5.27
N MET A 288 -1.13 -8.97 -6.51
CA MET A 288 -2.18 -9.84 -7.08
C MET A 288 -1.75 -11.29 -7.28
N THR A 289 -0.52 -11.64 -6.90
CA THR A 289 0.05 -12.95 -7.17
C THR A 289 0.58 -13.60 -5.88
N LEU A 290 0.77 -14.91 -5.93
CA LEU A 290 1.45 -15.68 -4.89
C LEU A 290 2.72 -16.28 -5.49
N ILE A 291 3.71 -16.50 -4.65
CA ILE A 291 4.99 -17.06 -5.07
C ILE A 291 5.15 -18.47 -4.52
N GLU A 292 5.30 -19.44 -5.41
CA GLU A 292 5.62 -20.82 -5.05
C GLU A 292 7.14 -21.01 -5.09
N LEU A 293 7.75 -21.32 -3.94
CA LEU A 293 9.17 -21.57 -3.78
C LEU A 293 9.46 -23.07 -3.62
N GLY A 294 10.65 -23.50 -4.02
CA GLY A 294 11.17 -24.81 -3.69
C GLY A 294 11.56 -24.93 -2.22
N GLY A 295 11.09 -26.00 -1.55
CA GLY A 295 11.60 -26.39 -0.23
C GLY A 295 13.06 -26.84 -0.27
N SER A 296 13.71 -26.87 0.89
CA SER A 296 15.09 -27.34 1.07
C SER A 296 15.25 -28.81 0.63
N GLU A 297 16.46 -29.18 0.21
CA GLU A 297 16.82 -30.53 -0.23
C GLU A 297 16.90 -31.55 0.92
N ASP A 298 15.87 -31.63 1.78
CA ASP A 298 15.75 -32.70 2.77
C ASP A 298 14.86 -33.84 2.22
N VAL A 299 15.42 -35.04 2.26
CA VAL A 299 15.18 -36.18 1.35
C VAL A 299 13.80 -36.86 1.46
N ASN A 300 12.76 -36.31 2.10
CA ASN A 300 11.49 -37.06 2.21
C ASN A 300 10.15 -36.35 2.00
N VAL A 301 10.10 -35.03 1.75
CA VAL A 301 8.91 -34.39 1.16
C VAL A 301 9.34 -33.15 0.38
N LYS A 302 9.17 -33.13 -0.96
CA LYS A 302 9.36 -31.90 -1.78
C LYS A 302 8.18 -30.96 -1.59
N GLU A 303 7.96 -30.46 -0.39
CA GLU A 303 6.92 -29.46 -0.13
C GLU A 303 7.32 -28.12 -0.76
N SER A 304 6.44 -27.54 -1.58
CA SER A 304 6.59 -26.17 -2.04
C SER A 304 5.99 -25.22 -1.02
N ILE A 305 6.67 -24.09 -0.79
CA ILE A 305 6.23 -23.05 0.14
C ILE A 305 5.58 -21.96 -0.69
N ILE A 306 4.29 -21.69 -0.45
CA ILE A 306 3.60 -20.55 -1.06
C ILE A 306 3.79 -19.34 -0.14
N ARG A 307 4.37 -18.27 -0.67
CA ARG A 307 4.55 -16.99 0.01
C ARG A 307 3.69 -15.90 -0.61
N LYS A 308 3.24 -15.00 0.25
CA LYS A 308 2.53 -13.77 -0.09
C LYS A 308 2.97 -12.70 0.92
N TYR A 309 3.16 -11.48 0.46
CA TYR A 309 3.27 -10.31 1.33
C TYR A 309 1.92 -9.60 1.38
N LYS A 310 1.66 -8.92 2.49
CA LYS A 310 0.54 -7.97 2.58
C LYS A 310 0.54 -6.96 1.44
N PHE A 311 -0.64 -6.58 0.98
CA PHE A 311 -0.72 -5.74 -0.21
C PHE A 311 -0.28 -4.29 0.09
N THR A 312 -0.45 -3.83 1.34
CA THR A 312 -0.02 -2.49 1.79
C THR A 312 1.50 -2.29 1.73
N ALA A 313 2.28 -3.36 1.86
CA ALA A 313 3.74 -3.28 1.71
C ALA A 313 4.09 -2.76 0.30
N PHE A 314 3.41 -3.20 -0.75
CA PHE A 314 3.70 -2.70 -2.10
C PHE A 314 3.44 -1.20 -2.24
N PHE A 315 2.37 -0.67 -1.63
CA PHE A 315 2.11 0.77 -1.58
C PHE A 315 3.16 1.53 -0.78
N ALA A 316 3.55 1.00 0.39
CA ALA A 316 4.63 1.59 1.18
C ALA A 316 5.94 1.68 0.39
N GLY A 317 6.23 0.66 -0.42
CA GLY A 317 7.38 0.65 -1.32
C GLY A 317 7.31 1.72 -2.39
N ASP A 318 6.19 1.81 -3.10
CA ASP A 318 5.97 2.82 -4.13
C ASP A 318 6.10 4.24 -3.55
N PHE A 319 5.47 4.51 -2.40
CA PHE A 319 5.50 5.84 -1.78
C PHE A 319 6.90 6.23 -1.28
N LEU A 320 7.67 5.26 -0.76
CA LEU A 320 9.04 5.53 -0.32
C LEU A 320 10.01 5.67 -1.48
N GLU A 321 9.82 4.92 -2.57
CA GLU A 321 10.63 5.07 -3.77
C GLU A 321 10.43 6.45 -4.39
N ALA A 322 9.16 6.84 -4.59
CA ALA A 322 8.78 8.18 -5.01
C ALA A 322 9.34 9.29 -4.13
N ALA A 323 9.21 9.15 -2.81
CA ALA A 323 9.73 10.13 -1.86
C ALA A 323 11.26 10.27 -1.95
N LYS A 324 11.98 9.20 -2.27
CA LYS A 324 13.44 9.24 -2.45
C LYS A 324 13.84 9.76 -3.82
N ALA A 325 13.18 9.31 -4.88
CA ALA A 325 13.52 9.63 -6.26
C ALA A 325 13.13 11.06 -6.63
N HIS A 326 11.94 11.50 -6.21
CA HIS A 326 11.35 12.77 -6.63
C HIS A 326 11.22 13.80 -5.50
N ALA A 327 11.63 13.46 -4.27
CA ALA A 327 11.50 14.32 -3.09
C ALA A 327 10.04 14.81 -2.86
N THR A 328 9.06 13.98 -3.26
CA THR A 328 7.64 14.27 -3.12
C THR A 328 6.97 13.37 -2.08
N TYR A 329 6.01 13.95 -1.37
CA TYR A 329 5.25 13.27 -0.32
C TYR A 329 3.75 13.37 -0.56
N ARG A 330 3.35 13.85 -1.75
CA ARG A 330 1.96 14.07 -2.13
C ARG A 330 1.66 13.24 -3.36
N PHE A 331 0.64 12.42 -3.26
CA PHE A 331 0.30 11.43 -4.26
C PHE A 331 -1.20 11.48 -4.56
N ILE A 332 -1.56 11.27 -5.82
CA ILE A 332 -2.93 11.05 -6.25
C ILE A 332 -3.07 9.60 -6.71
N ILE A 333 -3.91 8.84 -6.01
CA ILE A 333 -4.22 7.45 -6.35
C ILE A 333 -5.40 7.44 -7.32
N LYS A 334 -5.20 6.89 -8.51
CA LYS A 334 -6.22 6.80 -9.57
C LYS A 334 -6.48 5.35 -9.97
N GLY A 335 -7.74 5.04 -10.24
CA GLY A 335 -8.12 3.77 -10.87
C GLY A 335 -7.81 3.77 -12.37
N LYS A 336 -7.44 2.61 -12.93
CA LYS A 336 -7.10 2.46 -14.35
C LYS A 336 -8.29 2.71 -15.26
N ARG A 337 -9.46 2.16 -14.93
CA ARG A 337 -10.66 2.18 -15.78
C ARG A 337 -11.25 3.57 -15.86
N PHE A 338 -11.55 4.18 -14.71
CA PHE A 338 -12.21 5.48 -14.69
C PHE A 338 -11.24 6.66 -14.76
N ARG A 339 -9.94 6.43 -14.45
CA ARG A 339 -8.90 7.47 -14.29
C ARG A 339 -9.27 8.62 -13.36
N ARG A 340 -10.26 8.38 -12.51
CA ARG A 340 -10.69 9.30 -11.48
C ARG A 340 -9.81 9.13 -10.24
N PRO A 341 -9.48 10.22 -9.54
CA PRO A 341 -8.87 10.13 -8.21
C PRO A 341 -9.79 9.35 -7.26
N TYR A 342 -9.22 8.40 -6.53
CA TYR A 342 -9.86 7.72 -5.41
C TYR A 342 -9.40 8.32 -4.08
N ILE A 343 -8.12 8.65 -3.98
CA ILE A 343 -7.50 9.10 -2.74
C ILE A 343 -6.45 10.17 -3.06
N LEU A 344 -6.47 11.28 -2.32
CA LEU A 344 -5.31 12.16 -2.20
C LEU A 344 -4.52 11.71 -0.98
N ILE A 345 -3.23 11.46 -1.12
CA ILE A 345 -2.36 10.97 -0.04
C ILE A 345 -1.27 11.98 0.22
N TRP A 346 -1.09 12.35 1.48
CA TRP A 346 0.09 13.03 1.98
C TRP A 346 0.82 12.09 2.96
N LEU A 347 2.00 11.63 2.56
CA LEU A 347 2.90 10.87 3.40
C LEU A 347 3.45 11.77 4.52
N PHE A 348 3.04 11.51 5.77
CA PHE A 348 3.43 12.33 6.91
C PHE A 348 4.64 11.76 7.67
N GLY A 349 4.75 10.43 7.72
CA GLY A 349 5.90 9.74 8.32
C GLY A 349 5.86 8.24 8.05
N TRP A 350 7.02 7.58 8.08
CA TRP A 350 7.15 6.14 7.78
C TRP A 350 7.90 5.35 8.87
N ASP A 351 8.24 5.99 9.98
CA ASP A 351 8.96 5.41 11.12
C ASP A 351 8.13 5.38 12.42
N SER A 352 6.84 5.71 12.33
CA SER A 352 5.93 5.69 13.47
C SER A 352 5.73 4.27 13.97
N LYS A 353 5.65 4.12 15.30
CA LYS A 353 5.25 2.86 15.93
C LYS A 353 3.96 3.06 16.71
N ILE A 354 3.00 2.15 16.56
CA ILE A 354 1.71 2.25 17.24
C ILE A 354 1.42 1.02 18.08
N MET A 355 0.63 1.20 19.14
CA MET A 355 0.04 0.14 19.96
C MET A 355 -1.40 0.48 20.24
N MET A 356 -2.30 -0.50 20.15
CA MET A 356 -3.71 -0.31 20.50
C MET A 356 -4.37 -1.57 21.05
N ASN A 357 -5.39 -1.37 21.88
CA ASN A 357 -6.42 -2.37 22.17
C ASN A 357 -7.75 -1.85 21.59
N ALA A 358 -7.97 -2.12 20.31
CA ALA A 358 -9.24 -1.78 19.68
C ALA A 358 -10.40 -2.56 20.36
N LEU A 359 -11.36 -1.85 20.95
CA LEU A 359 -12.55 -2.50 21.51
C LEU A 359 -13.34 -3.16 20.37
N GLU A 360 -13.78 -4.40 20.59
CA GLU A 360 -14.45 -5.28 19.61
C GLU A 360 -15.78 -4.75 19.04
N GLY A 361 -16.18 -3.51 19.35
CA GLY A 361 -17.39 -2.87 18.82
C GLY A 361 -17.37 -2.56 17.32
N SER A 362 -16.34 -3.00 16.57
CA SER A 362 -16.18 -2.70 15.15
C SER A 362 -16.16 -3.94 14.24
N LYS A 363 -17.20 -4.79 14.34
CA LYS A 363 -17.58 -5.70 13.24
C LYS A 363 -19.09 -5.60 12.98
N PRO A 364 -19.54 -5.55 11.71
CA PRO A 364 -18.98 -6.36 10.63
C PRO A 364 -18.61 -5.51 9.41
N PHE A 365 -17.35 -5.09 9.30
CA PHE A 365 -16.80 -5.09 7.95
C PHE A 365 -16.62 -6.57 7.60
N ARG A 366 -17.55 -7.16 6.84
CA ARG A 366 -17.22 -8.40 6.13
C ARG A 366 -16.11 -7.99 5.17
N PRO A 367 -14.89 -8.49 5.33
CA PRO A 367 -13.82 -8.14 4.40
C PRO A 367 -14.32 -8.41 2.99
N PHE A 368 -14.39 -7.36 2.19
CA PHE A 368 -14.81 -7.46 0.79
C PHE A 368 -13.74 -8.18 -0.04
N SER A 369 -12.50 -8.14 0.44
CA SER A 369 -11.38 -8.85 -0.15
C SER A 369 -10.46 -9.46 0.90
N LYS A 370 -9.79 -10.53 0.47
CA LYS A 370 -8.79 -11.25 1.25
C LYS A 370 -7.57 -10.38 1.60
N ASN A 371 -7.22 -9.44 0.72
CA ASN A 371 -6.16 -8.46 0.92
C ASN A 371 -6.45 -7.59 2.15
N VAL A 372 -7.65 -6.99 2.20
CA VAL A 372 -8.06 -6.15 3.35
C VAL A 372 -8.13 -6.98 4.62
N GLU A 373 -8.61 -8.23 4.55
CA GLU A 373 -8.68 -9.13 5.71
C GLU A 373 -7.31 -9.40 6.33
N GLU A 374 -6.34 -9.82 5.51
CA GLU A 374 -4.98 -10.16 5.95
C GLU A 374 -4.26 -8.94 6.54
N ASP A 375 -4.42 -7.77 5.91
CA ASP A 375 -3.83 -6.52 6.36
C ASP A 375 -4.51 -5.93 7.61
N CYS A 376 -5.81 -6.17 7.81
CA CYS A 376 -6.51 -5.72 9.01
C CYS A 376 -6.08 -6.45 10.28
N SER A 377 -5.28 -7.53 10.20
CA SER A 377 -4.75 -8.24 11.37
C SER A 377 -3.90 -7.36 12.31
N ILE A 378 -3.25 -6.32 11.78
CA ILE A 378 -2.47 -5.34 12.57
C ILE A 378 -3.37 -4.49 13.46
N ILE A 379 -4.63 -4.35 13.03
CA ILE A 379 -5.67 -3.57 13.68
C ILE A 379 -6.32 -4.40 14.81
N GLU A 380 -5.85 -5.63 15.05
CA GLU A 380 -6.28 -6.47 16.16
C GLU A 380 -5.80 -5.96 17.53
N SER A 381 -6.63 -6.17 18.53
CA SER A 381 -6.55 -5.59 19.87
C SER A 381 -5.63 -6.35 20.81
N ASN A 382 -4.32 -6.31 20.56
CA ASN A 382 -3.34 -7.09 21.33
C ASN A 382 -2.19 -6.28 21.94
N LEU A 383 -2.23 -4.94 21.88
CA LEU A 383 -1.18 -4.04 22.41
C LEU A 383 0.24 -4.39 21.94
N LYS A 384 0.39 -5.03 20.77
CA LYS A 384 1.70 -5.23 20.15
C LYS A 384 2.16 -3.94 19.48
N ILE A 385 3.48 -3.74 19.48
CA ILE A 385 4.10 -2.65 18.73
C ILE A 385 4.07 -3.02 17.26
N CYS A 386 3.49 -2.13 16.44
CA CYS A 386 3.44 -2.26 15.00
C CYS A 386 4.18 -1.08 14.35
N ASP A 387 5.02 -1.36 13.36
CA ASP A 387 5.69 -0.34 12.55
C ASP A 387 4.76 0.10 11.43
N VAL A 388 4.49 1.39 11.33
CA VAL A 388 3.45 1.90 10.43
C VAL A 388 3.88 3.14 9.66
N MET A 389 3.35 3.25 8.45
CA MET A 389 3.34 4.48 7.69
C MET A 389 2.14 5.33 8.10
N LYS A 390 2.39 6.56 8.56
CA LYS A 390 1.37 7.54 8.90
C LYS A 390 1.01 8.37 7.67
N ILE A 391 -0.28 8.34 7.34
CA ILE A 391 -0.82 8.92 6.10
C ILE A 391 -1.91 9.90 6.44
N LEU A 392 -1.87 11.07 5.82
CA LEU A 392 -3.01 11.97 5.75
C LEU A 392 -3.67 11.76 4.41
N TYR A 393 -5.00 11.67 4.37
CA TYR A 393 -5.69 11.42 3.12
C TYR A 393 -7.02 12.14 3.00
N VAL A 394 -7.43 12.36 1.75
CA VAL A 394 -8.77 12.81 1.38
C VAL A 394 -9.43 11.71 0.57
N ASP A 395 -10.67 11.43 0.93
CA ASP A 395 -11.51 10.50 0.21
C ASP A 395 -12.16 11.17 -1.00
N CYS A 396 -11.71 10.81 -2.20
CA CYS A 396 -12.26 11.39 -3.42
C CYS A 396 -13.57 10.72 -3.87
N THR A 397 -13.96 9.58 -3.28
CA THR A 397 -15.17 8.85 -3.70
C THR A 397 -16.45 9.52 -3.18
N THR A 398 -16.34 10.35 -2.16
CA THR A 398 -17.45 11.12 -1.56
C THR A 398 -17.27 12.63 -1.72
N ILE A 399 -16.39 13.06 -2.64
CA ILE A 399 -15.91 14.45 -2.70
C ILE A 399 -16.96 15.47 -3.12
N GLU A 400 -18.00 15.02 -3.82
CA GLU A 400 -19.10 15.87 -4.32
C GLU A 400 -19.89 16.55 -3.18
N GLN A 401 -19.71 16.10 -1.93
CA GLN A 401 -20.36 16.64 -0.75
C GLN A 401 -19.54 17.74 -0.05
N ASP A 402 -18.27 17.97 -0.43
CA ASP A 402 -17.37 18.94 0.20
C ASP A 402 -16.62 19.82 -0.82
N VAL A 403 -16.91 21.12 -0.78
CA VAL A 403 -16.32 22.15 -1.65
C VAL A 403 -14.81 22.29 -1.41
N THR A 404 -14.36 22.12 -0.16
CA THR A 404 -12.94 22.28 0.21
C THR A 404 -12.10 21.16 -0.38
N SER A 405 -12.53 19.91 -0.18
CA SER A 405 -11.88 18.73 -0.78
C SER A 405 -11.86 18.80 -2.31
N THR A 406 -12.95 19.26 -2.93
CA THR A 406 -13.04 19.41 -4.40
C THR A 406 -11.98 20.39 -4.92
N ARG A 407 -11.85 21.57 -4.29
CA ARG A 407 -10.84 22.57 -4.67
C ARG A 407 -9.42 22.05 -4.47
N LEU A 408 -9.17 21.31 -3.39
CA LEU A 408 -7.86 20.72 -3.11
C LEU A 408 -7.49 19.69 -4.18
N MET A 409 -8.43 18.83 -4.58
CA MET A 409 -8.22 17.86 -5.65
C MET A 409 -7.85 18.55 -6.97
N GLU A 410 -8.59 19.59 -7.37
CA GLU A 410 -8.28 20.36 -8.58
C GLU A 410 -6.90 21.03 -8.53
N GLN A 411 -6.50 21.52 -7.35
CA GLN A 411 -5.18 22.09 -7.14
C GLN A 411 -4.09 21.04 -7.32
N TRP A 412 -4.21 19.89 -6.64
CA TRP A 412 -3.20 18.83 -6.72
C TRP A 412 -3.11 18.22 -8.12
N GLN A 413 -4.20 18.16 -8.89
CA GLN A 413 -4.17 17.71 -10.28
C GLN A 413 -3.36 18.64 -11.21
N LYS A 414 -3.25 19.93 -10.87
CA LYS A 414 -2.48 20.91 -11.64
C LYS A 414 -1.03 21.04 -11.15
N ASP A 415 -0.74 20.52 -9.97
CA ASP A 415 0.56 20.60 -9.33
C ASP A 415 1.49 19.50 -9.88
N LYS A 416 2.55 19.91 -10.59
CA LYS A 416 3.52 18.99 -11.19
C LYS A 416 4.41 18.28 -10.16
N THR A 417 4.42 18.75 -8.91
CA THR A 417 5.18 18.11 -7.83
C THR A 417 4.42 16.95 -7.20
N VAL A 418 3.11 16.83 -7.46
CA VAL A 418 2.26 15.75 -6.99
C VAL A 418 2.38 14.58 -7.95
N GLU A 419 2.75 13.42 -7.43
CA GLU A 419 2.89 12.22 -8.25
C GLU A 419 1.55 11.49 -8.41
N HIS A 420 1.42 10.75 -9.50
CA HIS A 420 0.20 10.02 -9.83
C HIS A 420 0.48 8.52 -9.87
N PHE A 421 -0.12 7.78 -8.95
CA PHE A 421 -0.11 6.31 -9.02
C PHE A 421 -1.41 5.80 -9.62
N ILE A 422 -1.28 4.85 -10.54
CA ILE A 422 -2.39 4.26 -11.28
C ILE A 422 -2.45 2.76 -10.98
N TYR A 423 -3.49 2.35 -10.26
CA TYR A 423 -3.73 0.94 -9.91
C TYR A 423 -5.08 0.47 -10.44
N GLN A 424 -5.35 -0.84 -10.31
CA GLN A 424 -6.70 -1.36 -10.57
C GLN A 424 -7.71 -0.72 -9.61
N ASP A 425 -8.91 -0.43 -10.10
CA ASP A 425 -9.94 0.32 -9.37
C ASP A 425 -10.36 -0.38 -8.06
N ASP A 426 -10.36 -1.71 -8.03
CA ASP A 426 -10.58 -2.53 -6.84
C ASP A 426 -9.47 -2.32 -5.78
N ILE A 427 -8.21 -2.31 -6.19
CA ILE A 427 -7.06 -2.05 -5.31
C ILE A 427 -7.08 -0.65 -4.72
N CYS A 428 -7.48 0.35 -5.52
CA CYS A 428 -7.67 1.72 -5.01
C CYS A 428 -8.75 1.76 -3.91
N LEU A 429 -9.85 1.02 -4.08
CA LEU A 429 -10.91 0.90 -3.08
C LEU A 429 -10.46 0.13 -1.83
N GLU A 430 -9.72 -0.97 -2.00
CA GLU A 430 -9.15 -1.74 -0.89
C GLU A 430 -8.25 -0.88 0.01
N LEU A 431 -7.36 -0.08 -0.61
CA LEU A 431 -6.51 0.87 0.09
C LEU A 431 -7.35 1.90 0.86
N LEU A 432 -8.37 2.49 0.22
CA LEU A 432 -9.24 3.48 0.87
C LEU A 432 -9.99 2.89 2.08
N LEU A 433 -10.51 1.68 1.94
CA LEU A 433 -11.21 0.97 3.00
C LEU A 433 -10.29 0.67 4.18
N LEU A 434 -9.06 0.24 3.89
CA LEU A 434 -8.03 0.01 4.91
C LEU A 434 -7.70 1.32 5.64
N LEU A 435 -7.50 2.42 4.92
CA LEU A 435 -7.25 3.72 5.52
C LEU A 435 -8.42 4.15 6.41
N ARG A 436 -9.67 4.07 5.92
CA ARG A 436 -10.87 4.36 6.73
C ARG A 436 -10.94 3.48 7.99
N LYS A 437 -10.60 2.20 7.88
CA LYS A 437 -10.57 1.29 9.03
C LYS A 437 -9.49 1.72 10.04
N SER A 438 -8.28 2.02 9.57
CA SER A 438 -7.19 2.52 10.42
C SER A 438 -7.57 3.82 11.14
N THR A 439 -8.20 4.77 10.43
CA THR A 439 -8.73 6.02 10.98
C THR A 439 -9.75 5.77 12.09
N SER A 440 -10.64 4.78 11.91
CA SER A 440 -11.65 4.44 12.93
C SER A 440 -11.03 3.93 14.24
N CYS A 441 -9.82 3.38 14.18
CA CYS A 441 -9.07 2.88 15.34
C CYS A 441 -8.30 3.97 16.07
N LEU A 442 -8.13 5.15 15.46
CA LEU A 442 -7.55 6.30 16.14
C LEU A 442 -8.56 6.93 17.11
N PRO A 443 -8.08 7.53 18.22
CA PRO A 443 -8.87 8.41 19.07
C PRO A 443 -9.55 9.51 18.25
N PHE A 444 -10.77 9.90 18.62
CA PHE A 444 -11.57 10.87 17.84
C PHE A 444 -10.81 12.16 17.52
N SER A 445 -10.10 12.72 18.50
CA SER A 445 -9.27 13.93 18.36
C SER A 445 -8.07 13.79 17.44
N LYS A 446 -7.69 12.56 17.07
CA LYS A 446 -6.54 12.22 16.21
C LYS A 446 -6.95 11.77 14.81
N ARG A 447 -8.25 11.68 14.51
CA ARG A 447 -8.75 11.22 13.20
C ARG A 447 -8.60 12.24 12.08
N HIS A 448 -8.40 13.51 12.42
CA HIS A 448 -8.29 14.60 11.45
C HIS A 448 -7.07 15.48 11.75
N MET A 449 -6.47 16.02 10.69
CA MET A 449 -5.41 17.04 10.78
C MET A 449 -5.43 17.92 9.54
N ASN A 450 -5.60 19.24 9.72
CA ASN A 450 -5.63 20.23 8.65
C ASN A 450 -6.58 19.86 7.49
N ASP A 451 -7.81 19.44 7.82
CA ASP A 451 -8.84 18.98 6.87
C ASP A 451 -8.58 17.62 6.19
N PHE A 452 -7.48 16.94 6.51
CA PHE A 452 -7.23 15.56 6.08
C PHE A 452 -7.67 14.56 7.13
N LEU A 453 -8.13 13.38 6.70
CA LEU A 453 -8.25 12.21 7.56
C LEU A 453 -6.86 11.65 7.87
N VAL A 454 -6.67 11.13 9.08
CA VAL A 454 -5.42 10.50 9.50
C VAL A 454 -5.60 9.00 9.51
N GLY A 455 -4.81 8.29 8.71
CA GLY A 455 -4.76 6.83 8.67
C GLY A 455 -3.34 6.32 8.86
N PHE A 456 -3.21 5.01 8.92
CA PHE A 456 -1.93 4.32 8.95
C PHE A 456 -1.99 2.99 8.22
N MET A 457 -0.83 2.51 7.76
CA MET A 457 -0.69 1.21 7.09
C MET A 457 0.50 0.44 7.65
N ASP A 458 0.49 -0.89 7.55
CA ASP A 458 1.70 -1.67 7.86
C ASP A 458 2.83 -1.28 6.93
N MET A 459 4.04 -1.36 7.49
CA MET A 459 5.25 -1.37 6.72
C MET A 459 5.78 -2.80 6.50
N ASN A 460 5.39 -3.75 7.35
CA ASN A 460 5.89 -5.11 7.33
C ASN A 460 4.85 -6.04 6.69
N GLY A 461 5.21 -6.68 5.58
CA GLY A 461 4.29 -7.56 4.85
C GLY A 461 4.27 -9.02 5.29
#